data_AF-A0A2K8YWD6-F1
#
_entry.id   AF-A0A2K8YWD6-F1
#
_cell.length_a   1.000
_cell.length_b   1.000
_cell.length_c   1.000
_cell.angle_alpha   90.00
_cell.angle_beta   90.00
_cell.angle_gamma   90.00
#
_symmetry.space_group_name_H-M   'P 1'
#
loop_
_entity.id
_entity.type
_entity.pdbx_description
1 polymer ?
#
loop_
_entity_poly.entity_id
_entity_poly.type
_entity_poly.pdbx_seq_one_letter_code
_entity_poly.pdbx_strand_id
1 'polypeptide(L)'
;MVFAGLLIGLFACSHSSQPGGGSQKKLRVSVGEIKEISLSDRGDSGSELTGTSDNQEVVEVSRQQLAPAVDTLSRNKTGPTVFQIKGVTVGTANVVFSTKPMNQAGTGQTVRTYVVQVTAK
;
A
#
# COMPACT_ATOMS: atom_id res chain seq x y z
N MET A 1 -9.63 44.91 -43.26
CA MET A 1 -8.69 44.47 -42.20
C MET A 1 -9.39 43.40 -41.39
N VAL A 2 -8.98 42.15 -41.53
CA VAL A 2 -9.74 40.94 -41.17
C VAL A 2 -8.90 40.08 -40.22
N PHE A 3 -9.50 39.76 -39.07
CA PHE A 3 -9.22 38.68 -38.11
C PHE A 3 -7.80 38.50 -37.55
N ALA A 4 -7.59 39.05 -36.35
CA ALA A 4 -6.62 38.51 -35.38
C ALA A 4 -7.29 37.38 -34.58
N GLY A 5 -7.07 36.13 -35.00
CA GLY A 5 -7.46 34.93 -34.26
C GLY A 5 -6.29 34.42 -33.42
N LEU A 6 -6.26 34.78 -32.13
CA LEU A 6 -5.32 34.27 -31.14
C LEU A 6 -5.72 32.84 -30.72
N LEU A 7 -5.10 31.82 -31.30
CA LEU A 7 -5.27 30.41 -30.91
C LEU A 7 -4.25 30.07 -29.80
N ILE A 8 -4.69 30.16 -28.54
CA ILE A 8 -3.94 29.65 -27.39
C ILE A 8 -4.20 28.14 -27.30
N GLY A 9 -3.20 27.35 -27.72
CA GLY A 9 -3.20 25.90 -27.55
C GLY A 9 -2.98 25.54 -26.08
N LEU A 10 -4.05 25.14 -25.40
CA LEU A 10 -3.97 24.50 -24.08
C LEU A 10 -3.41 23.08 -24.25
N PHE A 11 -2.12 22.91 -23.98
CA PHE A 11 -1.54 21.59 -23.69
C PHE A 11 -2.05 21.12 -22.33
N ALA A 12 -3.24 20.51 -22.32
CA ALA A 12 -3.74 19.76 -21.19
C ALA A 12 -3.00 18.41 -21.13
N CYS A 13 -1.93 18.34 -20.34
CA CYS A 13 -1.35 17.06 -19.94
C CYS A 13 -2.38 16.32 -19.08
N SER A 14 -3.05 15.33 -19.66
CA SER A 14 -3.89 14.37 -18.96
C SER A 14 -3.01 13.47 -18.08
N HIS A 15 -2.67 13.92 -16.86
CA HIS A 15 -2.18 13.00 -15.84
C HIS A 15 -3.37 12.15 -15.38
N SER A 16 -3.38 10.91 -15.86
CA SER A 16 -4.29 9.82 -15.50
C SER A 16 -4.44 9.74 -13.97
N SER A 17 -5.57 10.24 -13.49
CA SER A 17 -6.04 10.04 -12.12
C SER A 17 -6.70 8.66 -12.08
N GLN A 18 -5.96 7.65 -11.64
CA GLN A 18 -6.46 6.28 -11.52
C GLN A 18 -7.47 6.22 -10.35
N PRO A 19 -8.70 5.70 -10.57
CA PRO A 19 -9.72 5.62 -9.54
C PRO A 19 -9.50 4.34 -8.71
N GLY A 20 -9.31 4.47 -7.40
CA GLY A 20 -9.11 3.27 -6.57
C GLY A 20 -8.94 3.53 -5.09
N GLY A 21 -10.00 3.99 -4.42
CA GLY A 21 -10.38 3.61 -3.04
C GLY A 21 -9.41 3.72 -1.86
N GLY A 22 -8.16 4.17 -2.02
CA GLY A 22 -7.17 4.30 -0.95
C GLY A 22 -6.07 5.30 -1.35
N SER A 23 -5.40 5.91 -0.37
CA SER A 23 -4.29 6.82 -0.69
C SER A 23 -3.12 6.04 -1.30
N GLN A 24 -2.71 6.43 -2.51
CA GLN A 24 -1.56 5.86 -3.18
C GLN A 24 -0.28 6.57 -2.72
N LYS A 25 0.69 5.83 -2.18
CA LYS A 25 1.97 6.37 -1.71
C LYS A 25 3.14 5.74 -2.45
N LYS A 26 4.12 6.55 -2.86
CA LYS A 26 5.36 6.03 -3.44
C LYS A 26 6.31 5.61 -2.32
N LEU A 27 6.97 4.47 -2.50
CA LEU A 27 7.99 3.95 -1.59
C LEU A 27 9.21 3.52 -2.40
N ARG A 28 10.41 3.85 -1.90
CA ARG A 28 11.68 3.38 -2.47
C ARG A 28 12.33 2.42 -1.50
N VAL A 29 12.82 1.31 -2.02
CA VAL A 29 13.45 0.23 -1.26
C VAL A 29 14.62 -0.31 -2.10
N SER A 30 15.74 -0.66 -1.48
CA SER A 30 16.86 -1.29 -2.17
C SER A 30 16.68 -2.81 -2.25
N VAL A 31 17.33 -3.47 -3.20
CA VAL A 31 17.37 -4.95 -3.22
C VAL A 31 17.95 -5.47 -1.90
N GLY A 32 17.21 -6.35 -1.21
CA GLY A 32 17.52 -6.89 0.10
C GLY A 32 17.23 -5.97 1.29
N GLU A 33 16.76 -4.74 1.06
CA GLU A 33 16.28 -3.86 2.14
C GLU A 33 14.88 -4.27 2.57
N ILE A 34 14.61 -4.19 3.87
CA ILE A 34 13.29 -4.42 4.47
C ILE A 34 12.78 -3.09 5.02
N LYS A 35 11.59 -2.70 4.61
CA LYS A 35 10.90 -1.50 5.09
C LYS A 35 9.68 -1.88 5.90
N GLU A 36 9.60 -1.38 7.12
CA GLU A 36 8.42 -1.55 7.97
C GLU A 36 7.38 -0.46 7.69
N ILE A 37 6.13 -0.89 7.53
CA ILE A 37 4.97 -0.04 7.35
C ILE A 37 3.96 -0.39 8.43
N SER A 38 3.77 0.55 9.36
CA SER A 38 2.74 0.45 10.38
C SER A 38 1.43 1.04 9.84
N LEU A 39 0.38 0.22 9.84
CA LEU A 39 -0.97 0.64 9.52
C LEU A 39 -1.80 0.54 10.78
N SER A 40 -2.52 1.62 11.10
CA SER A 40 -3.50 1.59 12.17
C SER A 40 -4.56 0.57 11.79
N ASP A 41 -4.64 -0.51 12.57
CA ASP A 41 -5.80 -1.38 12.50
C ASP A 41 -6.97 -0.55 13.05
N ARG A 42 -8.00 -0.31 12.23
CA ARG A 42 -9.27 0.16 12.79
C ARG A 42 -9.71 -0.99 13.67
N GLY A 43 -9.61 -0.85 14.99
CA GLY A 43 -9.78 -1.89 16.02
C GLY A 43 -11.16 -2.57 16.07
N ASP A 44 -11.88 -2.63 14.95
CA ASP A 44 -13.06 -3.46 14.77
C ASP A 44 -12.62 -4.91 14.80
N SER A 45 -12.88 -5.56 15.93
CA SER A 45 -12.41 -6.91 16.29
C SER A 45 -12.87 -8.04 15.35
N GLY A 46 -13.55 -7.69 14.25
CA GLY A 46 -14.07 -8.59 13.23
C GLY A 46 -13.47 -8.39 11.84
N SER A 47 -12.51 -7.49 11.64
CA SER A 47 -11.84 -7.31 10.34
C SER A 47 -10.35 -7.61 10.41
N GLU A 48 -9.81 -8.17 9.33
CA GLU A 48 -8.40 -8.49 9.17
C GLU A 48 -7.76 -7.61 8.10
N LEU A 49 -6.65 -6.95 8.43
CA LEU A 49 -5.87 -6.16 7.49
C LEU A 49 -4.84 -7.04 6.78
N THR A 50 -4.93 -7.20 5.47
CA THR A 50 -4.02 -8.01 4.64
C THR A 50 -3.18 -7.12 3.71
N GLY A 51 -1.98 -7.58 3.35
CA GLY A 51 -1.08 -6.90 2.42
C GLY A 51 -0.70 -7.84 1.28
N THR A 52 -0.89 -7.40 0.04
CA THR A 52 -0.63 -8.21 -1.16
C THR A 52 0.22 -7.42 -2.15
N SER A 53 1.24 -8.06 -2.73
CA SER A 53 2.02 -7.51 -3.85
C SER A 53 1.46 -8.00 -5.18
N ASP A 54 1.39 -7.13 -6.19
CA ASP A 54 1.05 -7.52 -7.57
C ASP A 54 2.20 -8.24 -8.29
N ASN A 55 3.43 -8.14 -7.77
CA ASN A 55 4.60 -8.84 -8.28
C ASN A 55 5.55 -9.27 -7.14
N GLN A 56 5.48 -10.54 -6.78
CA GLN A 56 6.29 -11.13 -5.70
C GLN A 56 7.76 -11.35 -6.07
N GLU A 57 8.10 -11.37 -7.36
CA GLU A 57 9.50 -11.47 -7.82
C GLU A 57 10.27 -10.17 -7.58
N VAL A 58 9.54 -9.04 -7.50
CA VAL A 58 10.11 -7.70 -7.25
C VAL A 58 10.00 -7.35 -5.78
N VAL A 59 8.84 -7.58 -5.15
CA VAL A 59 8.58 -7.18 -3.75
C VAL A 59 7.88 -8.29 -2.99
N GLU A 60 8.46 -8.66 -1.86
CA GLU A 60 7.88 -9.58 -0.88
C GLU A 60 7.21 -8.76 0.25
N VAL A 61 5.99 -9.16 0.64
CA VAL A 61 5.22 -8.50 1.70
C VAL A 61 4.88 -9.52 2.77
N SER A 62 5.26 -9.25 4.00
CA SER A 62 4.94 -10.11 5.15
C SER A 62 4.29 -9.28 6.27
N ARG A 63 3.39 -9.91 7.03
CA ARG A 63 2.88 -9.32 8.27
C ARG A 63 3.85 -9.68 9.39
N GLN A 64 4.31 -8.70 10.15
CA GLN A 64 5.08 -8.97 11.35
C GLN A 64 4.12 -9.53 12.42
N GLN A 65 4.23 -10.82 12.67
CA GLN A 65 3.49 -11.45 13.76
C GLN A 65 4.18 -11.08 15.07
N LEU A 66 3.68 -10.04 15.74
CA LEU A 66 4.13 -9.72 17.09
C LEU A 66 3.90 -10.95 17.96
N ALA A 67 4.97 -11.46 18.59
CA ALA A 67 4.86 -12.52 19.57
C ALA A 67 3.83 -12.11 20.63
N PRO A 68 2.96 -13.02 21.11
CA PRO A 68 1.99 -12.68 22.13
C PRO A 68 2.72 -12.06 23.31
N ALA A 69 2.39 -10.81 23.65
CA ALA A 69 2.93 -10.17 24.83
C ALA A 69 2.61 -11.09 26.01
N VAL A 70 3.66 -11.54 26.69
CA VAL A 70 3.57 -12.45 27.82
C VAL A 70 2.80 -11.73 28.92
N ASP A 71 1.58 -12.19 29.16
CA ASP A 71 0.84 -12.09 30.41
C ASP A 71 0.84 -10.73 31.14
N THR A 72 0.31 -9.68 30.50
CA THR A 72 -0.19 -8.51 31.22
C THR A 72 -1.56 -8.11 30.66
N LEU A 73 -2.59 -8.42 31.45
CA LEU A 73 -3.93 -7.83 31.55
C LEU A 73 -4.43 -7.00 30.34
N SER A 74 -5.56 -7.45 29.78
CA SER A 74 -6.35 -6.83 28.71
C SER A 74 -5.70 -6.77 27.33
N ARG A 75 -5.99 -7.81 26.54
CA ARG A 75 -5.85 -7.86 25.08
C ARG A 75 -6.71 -6.76 24.45
N ASN A 76 -6.23 -5.53 24.46
CA ASN A 76 -6.73 -4.50 23.56
C ASN A 76 -6.01 -4.72 22.23
N LYS A 77 -6.65 -5.40 21.27
CA LYS A 77 -6.15 -5.62 19.89
C LYS A 77 -6.15 -4.30 19.11
N THR A 78 -5.55 -3.26 19.67
CA THR A 78 -5.65 -1.87 19.21
C THR A 78 -4.25 -1.29 18.97
N GLY A 79 -3.26 -2.17 18.80
CA GLY A 79 -1.93 -1.80 18.33
C GLY A 79 -1.91 -1.70 16.80
N PRO A 80 -1.06 -0.84 16.20
CA PRO A 80 -0.90 -0.80 14.75
C PRO A 80 -0.40 -2.16 14.23
N THR A 81 -0.96 -2.61 13.12
CA THR A 81 -0.46 -3.80 12.40
C THR A 81 0.77 -3.38 11.58
N VAL A 82 1.88 -4.09 11.76
CA VAL A 82 3.13 -3.82 11.06
C VAL A 82 3.32 -4.81 9.91
N PHE A 83 3.64 -4.29 8.74
CA PHE A 83 4.01 -5.06 7.56
C PHE A 83 5.45 -4.77 7.18
N GLN A 84 6.15 -5.80 6.74
CA GLN A 84 7.49 -5.71 6.20
C GLN A 84 7.42 -5.85 4.68
N ILE A 85 7.97 -4.85 3.99
CA ILE A 85 8.10 -4.81 2.53
C ILE A 85 9.57 -5.00 2.21
N LYS A 86 9.91 -6.11 1.56
CA LYS A 86 11.29 -6.44 1.19
C LYS A 86 11.49 -6.31 -0.31
N GLY A 87 12.54 -5.59 -0.70
CA GLY A 87 12.97 -5.53 -2.10
C GLY A 87 13.65 -6.85 -2.48
N VAL A 88 13.12 -7.57 -3.47
CA VAL A 88 13.67 -8.84 -3.95
C VAL A 88 14.52 -8.60 -5.18
N THR A 89 13.95 -7.95 -6.20
CA THR A 89 14.59 -7.68 -7.48
C THR A 89 14.32 -6.24 -7.91
N VAL A 90 15.22 -5.64 -8.68
CA VAL A 90 15.03 -4.30 -9.25
C VAL A 90 13.76 -4.28 -10.11
N GLY A 91 12.92 -3.27 -9.90
CA GLY A 91 11.63 -3.17 -10.59
C GLY A 91 10.66 -2.23 -9.89
N THR A 92 9.39 -2.29 -10.28
CA THR A 92 8.31 -1.57 -9.62
C THR A 92 7.13 -2.51 -9.41
N ALA A 93 6.57 -2.52 -8.21
CA ALA A 93 5.42 -3.33 -7.84
C ALA A 93 4.44 -2.51 -6.99
N ASN A 94 3.15 -2.84 -7.09
CA ASN A 94 2.12 -2.29 -6.22
C ASN A 94 1.87 -3.22 -5.04
N VAL A 95 1.96 -2.67 -3.84
CA VAL A 95 1.57 -3.33 -2.59
C VAL A 95 0.24 -2.75 -2.14
N VAL A 96 -0.80 -3.58 -2.14
CA VAL A 96 -2.15 -3.20 -1.74
C VAL A 96 -2.43 -3.74 -0.35
N PHE A 97 -2.80 -2.85 0.56
CA PHE A 97 -3.30 -3.19 1.88
C PHE A 97 -4.82 -3.07 1.89
N SER A 98 -5.51 -4.15 2.26
CA SER A 98 -6.96 -4.20 2.33
C SER A 98 -7.46 -4.77 3.65
N THR A 99 -8.54 -4.21 4.16
CA THR A 99 -9.24 -4.71 5.34
C THR A 99 -10.40 -5.57 4.89
N LYS A 100 -10.53 -6.75 5.46
CA LYS A 100 -11.57 -7.71 5.12
C LYS A 100 -12.28 -8.21 6.39
N PRO A 101 -13.61 -8.16 6.48
CA PRO A 101 -14.35 -8.80 7.55
C PRO A 101 -14.04 -10.31 7.58
N MET A 102 -13.69 -10.86 8.75
CA MET A 102 -13.31 -12.27 8.90
C MET A 102 -14.43 -13.25 8.49
N ASN A 103 -15.68 -12.77 8.48
CA ASN A 103 -16.89 -13.52 8.14
C ASN A 103 -17.33 -13.38 6.67
N GLN A 104 -16.59 -12.65 5.82
CA GLN A 104 -17.01 -12.39 4.44
C GLN A 104 -15.97 -12.91 3.44
N ALA A 105 -16.39 -13.57 2.36
CA ALA A 105 -15.51 -13.93 1.25
C ALA A 105 -15.35 -12.74 0.28
N GLY A 106 -14.15 -12.56 -0.28
CA GLY A 106 -13.81 -11.42 -1.16
C GLY A 106 -12.41 -10.84 -0.90
N THR A 107 -12.00 -9.87 -1.73
CA THR A 107 -10.70 -9.16 -1.70
C THR A 107 -10.60 -8.08 -0.61
N GLY A 108 -11.69 -7.81 0.12
CA GLY A 108 -11.76 -6.78 1.15
C GLY A 108 -11.81 -5.37 0.57
N GLN A 109 -11.85 -4.37 1.46
CA GLN A 109 -11.80 -2.96 1.11
C GLN A 109 -10.35 -2.48 1.13
N THR A 110 -9.86 -1.91 0.03
CA THR A 110 -8.54 -1.29 -0.03
C THR A 110 -8.43 -0.13 0.96
N VAL A 111 -7.42 -0.19 1.82
CA VAL A 111 -7.09 0.85 2.80
C VAL A 111 -5.97 1.74 2.30
N ARG A 112 -4.95 1.14 1.67
CA ARG A 112 -3.77 1.86 1.20
C ARG A 112 -3.07 1.10 0.08
N THR A 113 -2.55 1.82 -0.89
CA THR A 113 -1.72 1.25 -1.95
C THR A 113 -0.35 1.91 -1.93
N TYR A 114 0.71 1.11 -2.01
CA TYR A 114 2.07 1.60 -2.18
C TYR A 114 2.58 1.23 -3.56
N VAL A 115 3.11 2.20 -4.28
CA VAL A 115 3.93 1.93 -5.47
C VAL A 115 5.36 1.82 -4.99
N VAL A 116 5.88 0.61 -4.93
CA VAL A 116 7.22 0.29 -4.43
C VAL A 116 8.17 0.24 -5.62
N GLN A 117 9.13 1.16 -5.65
CA GLN A 117 10.24 1.16 -6.59
C GLN A 117 11.44 0.50 -5.92
N VAL A 118 11.88 -0.64 -6.47
CA VAL A 118 13.07 -1.36 -5.99
C VAL A 118 14.28 -0.96 -6.82
N THR A 119 15.32 -0.47 -6.16
CA THR A 119 16.58 -0.06 -6.80
C THR A 119 17.73 -0.98 -6.42
N ALA A 120 18.76 -1.02 -7.26
CA ALA A 120 20.03 -1.61 -6.86
C ALA A 120 20.64 -0.81 -5.70
N LYS A 121 21.48 -1.49 -4.90
CA LYS A 121 22.25 -0.86 -3.82
C LYS A 121 23.35 0.03 -4.39
#